data_AF-K0THH0-F1
#
_entry.id   AF-K0THH0-F1
#
_cell.length_a   1.000
_cell.length_b   1.000
_cell.length_c   1.000
_cell.angle_alpha   90.00
_cell.angle_beta   90.00
_cell.angle_gamma   90.00
#
_symmetry.space_group_name_H-M   'P 1'
#
loop_
_entity.id
_entity.type
_entity.pdbx_description
1 polymer ?
#
loop_
_entity_poly.entity_id
_entity_poly.type
_entity_poly.pdbx_seq_one_letter_code
_entity_poly.pdbx_strand_id
1 'polypeptide(L)'
;MARRARSSATMAPVILVMVSALTITDSTSQASITGLTRSTQPIVFGHMAVQIRDWRIRQIDSDHLSVTNENGNVSRVYQSDGTVHGNVASLGGYIDPDLGEPTCAYLTSSFLQLGDWRFGEIGDHLSVTHKSGQSGKTIYFVKMFQRTFDQSASNVNLLVSTAMTYKNDGTMIPGPTDYNAWFLVDNDVLAGSKEGCQSPSQSPSKAPTLKPIGVVN
;
A
#
# COMPACT_ATOMS: atom_id res chain seq x y z
N MET A 1 0.08 59.45 -60.90
CA MET A 1 0.95 58.90 -59.83
C MET A 1 0.45 59.41 -58.49
N ALA A 2 -0.21 58.57 -57.70
CA ALA A 2 -0.40 58.76 -56.25
C ALA A 2 -0.82 57.42 -55.64
N ARG A 3 0.00 56.91 -54.70
CA ARG A 3 -0.20 55.66 -53.96
C ARG A 3 -1.27 55.86 -52.89
N ARG A 4 -2.11 54.86 -52.65
CA ARG A 4 -2.61 54.57 -51.29
C ARG A 4 -2.85 53.08 -51.10
N ALA A 5 -2.03 52.49 -50.25
CA ALA A 5 -2.16 51.14 -49.76
C ALA A 5 -3.45 51.00 -48.94
N ARG A 6 -4.16 49.88 -49.09
CA ARG A 6 -5.05 49.36 -48.06
C ARG A 6 -4.60 47.96 -47.70
N SER A 7 -4.31 47.84 -46.41
CA SER A 7 -3.90 46.65 -45.68
C SER A 7 -4.97 45.56 -45.80
N SER A 8 -4.51 44.38 -46.20
CA SER A 8 -5.24 43.12 -46.10
C SER A 8 -4.93 42.51 -44.74
N ALA A 9 -5.96 42.36 -43.91
CA ALA A 9 -5.91 41.58 -42.68
C ALA A 9 -7.23 40.81 -42.58
N THR A 10 -7.23 39.61 -43.16
CA THR A 10 -8.30 38.62 -43.02
C THR A 10 -8.21 38.01 -41.61
N MET A 11 -9.14 38.36 -40.72
CA MET A 11 -9.27 37.72 -39.41
C MET A 11 -9.82 36.30 -39.59
N ALA A 12 -9.06 35.30 -39.11
CA ALA A 12 -9.57 33.95 -38.90
C ALA A 12 -10.33 33.87 -37.56
N PRO A 13 -11.44 33.11 -37.46
CA PRO A 13 -12.14 32.93 -36.20
C PRO A 13 -11.37 31.97 -35.28
N VAL A 14 -11.07 32.43 -34.06
CA VAL A 14 -10.61 31.58 -32.96
C VAL A 14 -11.82 30.84 -32.41
N ILE A 15 -11.92 29.54 -32.67
CA ILE A 15 -12.91 28.66 -32.04
C ILE A 15 -12.43 28.37 -30.62
N LEU A 16 -13.04 29.04 -29.64
CA LEU A 16 -12.87 28.73 -28.23
C LEU A 16 -13.71 27.49 -27.91
N VAL A 17 -13.06 26.33 -27.77
CA VAL A 17 -13.71 25.12 -27.25
C VAL A 17 -13.86 25.29 -25.74
N MET A 18 -15.03 25.75 -25.31
CA MET A 18 -15.44 25.70 -23.91
C MET A 18 -15.69 24.23 -23.54
N VAL A 19 -14.73 23.59 -22.87
CA VAL A 19 -14.96 22.30 -22.23
C VAL A 19 -15.86 22.54 -21.02
N SER A 20 -17.16 22.31 -21.19
CA SER A 20 -18.14 22.48 -20.12
C SER A 20 -17.97 21.37 -19.09
N ALA A 21 -17.70 21.74 -17.84
CA ALA A 21 -17.66 20.81 -16.73
C ALA A 21 -19.05 20.20 -16.50
N LEU A 22 -19.12 18.87 -16.42
CA LEU A 22 -20.34 18.13 -16.15
C LEU A 22 -20.74 18.33 -14.68
N THR A 23 -21.80 19.09 -14.43
CA THR A 23 -22.41 19.20 -13.11
C THR A 23 -23.26 17.96 -12.84
N ILE A 24 -22.80 17.07 -11.97
CA ILE A 24 -23.61 15.95 -11.46
C ILE A 24 -24.61 16.54 -10.46
N THR A 25 -25.88 16.63 -10.86
CA THR A 25 -27.00 16.84 -9.93
C THR A 25 -27.48 15.47 -9.45
N ASP A 26 -26.96 15.00 -8.31
CA ASP A 26 -27.54 13.85 -7.62
C ASP A 26 -28.67 14.34 -6.71
N SER A 27 -29.91 14.18 -7.18
CA SER A 27 -31.12 14.36 -6.38
C SER A 27 -31.48 13.04 -5.70
N THR A 28 -30.71 12.63 -4.71
CA THR A 28 -31.15 11.66 -3.70
C THR A 28 -30.80 12.20 -2.32
N SER A 29 -31.80 12.21 -1.44
CA SER A 29 -31.81 12.88 -0.15
C SER A 29 -30.64 12.46 0.75
N GLN A 30 -29.58 13.28 0.78
CA GLN A 30 -28.48 13.13 1.73
C GLN A 30 -28.98 13.47 3.14
N ALA A 31 -29.00 12.46 4.00
CA ALA A 31 -29.02 12.67 5.44
C ALA A 31 -27.91 13.65 5.82
N SER A 32 -28.25 14.66 6.61
CA SER A 32 -27.33 15.67 7.13
C SER A 32 -26.25 15.01 8.00
N ILE A 33 -25.12 14.65 7.40
CA ILE A 33 -23.89 14.25 8.09
C ILE A 33 -23.18 15.50 8.63
N THR A 34 -23.79 16.18 9.60
CA THR A 34 -23.15 17.22 10.40
C THR A 34 -21.98 16.60 11.16
N GLY A 35 -20.80 16.59 10.55
CA GLY A 35 -19.56 16.06 11.15
C GLY A 35 -18.48 15.64 10.15
N LEU A 36 -18.81 15.34 8.89
CA LEU A 36 -17.81 14.94 7.89
C LEU A 36 -17.45 16.13 7.01
N THR A 37 -16.48 16.94 7.47
CA THR A 37 -15.85 17.92 6.57
C THR A 37 -15.02 17.15 5.55
N ARG A 38 -15.46 17.13 4.29
CA ARG A 38 -14.63 16.61 3.19
C ARG A 38 -13.39 17.48 3.08
N SER A 39 -12.22 16.91 3.36
CA SER A 39 -10.94 17.60 3.20
C SER A 39 -10.69 17.83 1.71
N THR A 40 -10.19 19.02 1.36
CA THR A 40 -9.69 19.32 0.01
C THR A 40 -8.25 18.84 -0.19
N GLN A 41 -7.56 18.42 0.88
CA GLN A 41 -6.22 17.84 0.79
C GLN A 41 -6.31 16.42 0.22
N PRO A 42 -5.55 16.10 -0.83
CA PRO A 42 -5.54 14.76 -1.42
C PRO A 42 -4.87 13.74 -0.51
N ILE A 43 -5.20 12.47 -0.71
CA ILE A 43 -4.41 11.35 -0.20
C ILE A 43 -3.13 11.28 -1.05
N VAL A 44 -1.97 11.20 -0.39
CA VAL A 44 -0.67 11.18 -1.07
C VAL A 44 0.01 9.85 -0.80
N PHE A 45 0.53 9.21 -1.85
CA PHE A 45 1.34 8.01 -1.76
C PHE A 45 2.82 8.37 -1.78
N GLY A 46 3.61 7.65 -1.00
CA GLY A 46 5.06 7.80 -0.89
C GLY A 46 5.81 6.48 -0.96
N HIS A 47 7.03 6.49 -0.45
CA HIS A 47 7.85 5.29 -0.35
C HIS A 47 7.30 4.38 0.75
N MET A 48 6.59 3.32 0.33
CA MET A 48 5.93 2.34 1.20
C MET A 48 5.00 3.00 2.24
N ALA A 49 4.39 4.12 1.85
CA ALA A 49 3.64 4.98 2.74
C ALA A 49 2.41 5.56 2.05
N VAL A 50 1.38 5.82 2.85
CA VAL A 50 0.26 6.67 2.48
C VAL A 50 0.08 7.73 3.54
N GLN A 51 -0.15 8.97 3.10
CA GLN A 51 -0.43 10.10 3.95
C GLN A 51 -1.85 10.60 3.71
N ILE A 52 -2.61 10.70 4.79
CA ILE A 52 -3.98 11.21 4.84
C ILE A 52 -3.96 12.39 5.79
N ARG A 53 -3.87 13.59 5.23
CA ARG A 53 -3.65 14.83 6.01
C ARG A 53 -2.43 14.67 6.92
N ASP A 54 -2.64 14.82 8.22
CA ASP A 54 -1.62 14.79 9.27
C ASP A 54 -1.27 13.36 9.70
N TRP A 55 -2.00 12.36 9.19
CA TRP A 55 -1.78 10.95 9.52
C TRP A 55 -0.97 10.25 8.43
N ARG A 56 0.01 9.46 8.85
CA ARG A 56 0.86 8.68 7.96
C ARG A 56 0.81 7.21 8.38
N ILE A 57 0.52 6.35 7.40
CA ILE A 57 0.65 4.90 7.52
C ILE A 57 1.86 4.50 6.68
N ARG A 58 2.89 3.93 7.30
CA ARG A 58 4.18 3.70 6.64
C ARG A 58 4.86 2.44 7.14
N GLN A 59 5.46 1.69 6.23
CA GLN A 59 6.42 0.66 6.59
C GLN A 59 7.72 1.33 7.02
N ILE A 60 8.16 1.06 8.26
CA ILE A 60 9.38 1.64 8.84
C ILE A 60 10.59 0.79 8.46
N ASP A 61 10.43 -0.53 8.55
CA ASP A 61 11.42 -1.54 8.16
C ASP A 61 10.68 -2.82 7.73
N SER A 62 11.39 -3.93 7.50
CA SER A 62 10.75 -5.20 7.08
C SER A 62 9.77 -5.78 8.10
N ASP A 63 9.83 -5.38 9.37
CA ASP A 63 9.06 -5.99 10.45
C ASP A 63 8.02 -5.05 11.06
N HIS A 64 8.08 -3.75 10.79
CA HIS A 64 7.22 -2.76 11.43
C HIS A 64 6.44 -1.89 10.43
N LEU A 65 5.13 -1.82 10.64
CA LEU A 65 4.23 -0.87 10.00
C LEU A 65 3.63 0.05 11.06
N SER A 66 3.68 1.36 10.85
CA SER A 66 3.16 2.33 11.84
C SER A 66 1.98 3.13 11.32
N VAL A 67 1.14 3.56 12.27
CA VAL A 67 0.08 4.56 12.09
C VAL A 67 0.41 5.72 13.02
N THR A 68 0.85 6.84 12.44
CA THR A 68 1.46 7.95 13.19
C THR A 68 0.83 9.27 12.81
N ASN A 69 0.69 10.18 13.76
CA ASN A 69 0.28 11.56 13.52
C ASN A 69 1.50 12.49 13.39
N GLU A 70 1.37 13.60 12.67
CA GLU A 70 2.44 14.59 12.45
C GLU A 70 3.04 15.15 13.74
N ASN A 71 2.29 15.13 14.85
CA ASN A 71 2.79 15.52 16.16
C ASN A 71 3.79 14.53 16.78
N GLY A 72 4.12 13.43 16.07
CA GLY A 72 5.06 12.41 16.50
C GLY A 72 4.44 11.28 17.34
N ASN A 73 3.17 11.38 17.71
CA ASN A 73 2.49 10.31 18.45
C ASN A 73 2.18 9.13 17.52
N VAL A 74 2.63 7.95 17.93
CA VAL A 74 2.39 6.70 17.21
C VAL A 74 1.15 6.03 17.78
N SER A 75 0.04 6.06 17.05
CA SER A 75 -1.20 5.42 17.51
C SER A 75 -1.05 3.91 17.57
N ARG A 76 -0.34 3.32 16.60
CA ARG A 76 -0.17 1.87 16.50
C ARG A 76 1.05 1.50 15.68
N VAL A 77 1.71 0.42 16.08
CA VAL A 77 2.73 -0.29 15.32
C VAL A 77 2.30 -1.74 15.19
N TYR A 78 2.19 -2.25 13.97
CA TYR A 78 1.98 -3.66 13.68
C TYR A 78 3.35 -4.31 13.44
N GLN A 79 3.60 -5.43 14.10
CA GLN A 79 4.80 -6.22 13.91
C GLN A 79 4.51 -7.46 13.06
N SER A 80 5.47 -7.87 12.24
CA SER A 80 5.36 -8.99 11.29
C SER A 80 5.03 -10.33 11.96
N ASP A 81 5.25 -10.45 13.28
CA ASP A 81 5.02 -11.64 14.09
C ASP A 81 3.61 -11.76 14.69
N GLY A 82 2.74 -10.77 14.49
CA GLY A 82 1.41 -10.76 15.11
C GLY A 82 1.22 -9.75 16.24
N THR A 83 2.32 -9.22 16.79
CA THR A 83 2.24 -8.32 17.94
C THR A 83 1.94 -6.89 17.52
N VAL A 84 1.40 -6.12 18.47
CA VAL A 84 1.00 -4.72 18.27
C VAL A 84 1.45 -3.87 19.44
N HIS A 85 2.08 -2.74 19.12
CA HIS A 85 2.55 -1.75 20.09
C HIS A 85 1.86 -0.40 19.89
N GLY A 86 1.85 0.43 20.93
CA GLY A 86 1.39 1.80 20.88
C GLY A 86 2.49 2.75 21.35
N ASN A 87 2.50 3.96 20.78
CA ASN A 87 3.33 5.09 21.18
C ASN A 87 4.85 4.84 21.27
N VAL A 88 5.40 4.08 20.31
CA VAL A 88 6.86 3.89 20.18
C VAL A 88 7.40 4.91 19.18
N ALA A 89 7.86 6.07 19.67
CA ALA A 89 8.26 7.20 18.81
C ALA A 89 9.34 6.86 17.77
N SER A 90 10.27 5.95 18.11
CA SER A 90 11.32 5.47 17.20
C SER A 90 10.82 4.51 16.10
N LEU A 91 9.52 4.21 16.08
CA LEU A 91 8.84 3.47 15.02
C LEU A 91 7.74 4.33 14.36
N GLY A 92 7.84 5.65 14.44
CA GLY A 92 6.90 6.58 13.85
C GLY A 92 7.15 6.85 12.36
N GLY A 93 6.07 7.04 11.60
CA GLY A 93 6.13 7.33 10.16
C GLY A 93 6.78 8.67 9.79
N TYR A 94 6.97 9.57 10.77
CA TYR A 94 7.56 10.90 10.60
C TYR A 94 9.04 10.98 11.03
N ILE A 95 9.67 9.85 11.39
CA ILE A 95 11.12 9.82 11.67
C ILE A 95 11.90 10.32 10.46
N ASP A 96 11.52 9.85 9.26
CA ASP A 96 11.87 10.57 8.03
C ASP A 96 10.74 11.54 7.72
N PRO A 97 11.01 12.86 7.68
CA PRO A 97 9.99 13.85 7.38
C PRO A 97 9.52 13.73 5.93
N ASP A 98 10.43 13.37 5.03
CA ASP A 98 10.14 13.13 3.62
C ASP A 98 9.27 11.87 3.46
N LEU A 99 8.23 12.01 2.65
CA LEU A 99 7.33 10.91 2.29
C LEU A 99 7.95 10.07 1.16
N GLY A 100 8.86 10.65 0.37
CA GLY A 100 9.51 10.03 -0.78
C GLY A 100 8.58 9.86 -1.98
N GLU A 101 9.15 9.41 -3.10
CA GLU A 101 8.39 9.10 -4.32
C GLU A 101 7.45 7.91 -4.09
N PRO A 102 6.25 7.90 -4.71
CA PRO A 102 5.29 6.81 -4.60
C PRO A 102 5.90 5.52 -5.14
N THR A 103 6.38 4.67 -4.24
CA THR A 103 7.09 3.43 -4.57
C THR A 103 6.68 2.35 -3.60
N CYS A 104 6.28 1.22 -4.16
CA CYS A 104 5.63 0.12 -3.48
C CYS A 104 4.55 0.55 -2.48
N ALA A 105 3.70 1.47 -2.90
CA ALA A 105 2.55 1.92 -2.14
C ALA A 105 1.41 2.13 -3.12
N TYR A 106 0.40 1.27 -3.08
CA TYR A 106 -0.69 1.31 -4.06
C TYR A 106 -1.99 0.73 -3.54
N LEU A 107 -3.09 1.23 -4.10
CA LEU A 107 -4.45 0.79 -3.82
C LEU A 107 -5.00 0.01 -5.02
N THR A 108 -5.65 -1.11 -4.74
CA THR A 108 -6.47 -1.86 -5.70
C THR A 108 -7.94 -1.81 -5.28
N SER A 109 -8.82 -2.47 -6.04
CA SER A 109 -10.21 -2.67 -5.64
C SER A 109 -10.39 -3.53 -4.38
N SER A 110 -9.37 -4.28 -3.95
CA SER A 110 -9.49 -5.27 -2.87
C SER A 110 -8.58 -5.01 -1.68
N PHE A 111 -7.45 -4.35 -1.88
CA PHE A 111 -6.48 -4.09 -0.81
C PHE A 111 -5.66 -2.84 -1.06
N LEU A 112 -5.17 -2.27 0.04
CA LEU A 112 -4.07 -1.30 0.06
C LEU A 112 -2.77 -2.05 0.38
N GLN A 113 -1.77 -1.92 -0.47
CA GLN A 113 -0.43 -2.46 -0.21
C GLN A 113 0.56 -1.33 0.09
N LEU A 114 1.33 -1.50 1.16
CA LEU A 114 2.42 -0.63 1.59
C LEU A 114 3.65 -1.50 1.85
N GLY A 115 4.58 -1.53 0.90
CA GLY A 115 5.74 -2.40 0.91
C GLY A 115 5.33 -3.87 1.02
N ASP A 116 5.68 -4.45 2.16
CA ASP A 116 5.47 -5.83 2.55
C ASP A 116 4.17 -6.04 3.33
N TRP A 117 3.33 -5.01 3.44
CA TRP A 117 2.09 -5.03 4.21
C TRP A 117 0.87 -4.86 3.32
N ARG A 118 -0.23 -5.57 3.65
CA ARG A 118 -1.54 -5.40 3.02
C ARG A 118 -2.61 -5.11 4.07
N PHE A 119 -3.48 -4.15 3.74
CA PHE A 119 -4.77 -3.98 4.37
C PHE A 119 -5.84 -4.46 3.41
N GLY A 120 -6.69 -5.37 3.85
CA GLY A 120 -7.76 -5.89 2.99
C GLY A 120 -8.91 -6.43 3.82
N GLU A 121 -10.10 -6.39 3.24
CA GLU A 121 -11.27 -7.06 3.79
C GLU A 121 -11.20 -8.56 3.49
N ILE A 122 -11.34 -9.39 4.52
CA ILE A 122 -11.43 -10.85 4.41
C ILE A 122 -12.66 -11.30 5.17
N GLY A 123 -13.66 -11.80 4.46
CA GLY A 123 -14.97 -12.07 5.06
C GLY A 123 -15.61 -10.76 5.51
N ASP A 124 -15.90 -10.64 6.80
CA ASP A 124 -16.46 -9.45 7.44
C ASP A 124 -15.43 -8.74 8.34
N HIS A 125 -14.13 -8.97 8.10
CA HIS A 125 -13.04 -8.42 8.90
C HIS A 125 -12.09 -7.59 8.06
N LEU A 126 -11.64 -6.46 8.60
CA LEU A 126 -10.48 -5.77 8.08
C LEU A 126 -9.22 -6.44 8.63
N SER A 127 -8.33 -6.86 7.74
CA SER A 127 -7.09 -7.54 8.09
C SER A 127 -5.87 -6.69 7.73
N VAL A 128 -4.87 -6.72 8.61
CA VAL A 128 -3.53 -6.13 8.40
C VAL A 128 -2.52 -7.26 8.38
N THR A 129 -1.89 -7.51 7.24
CA THR A 129 -1.04 -8.68 7.05
C THR A 129 0.32 -8.36 6.47
N HIS A 130 1.34 -9.05 6.96
CA HIS A 130 2.69 -8.98 6.44
C HIS A 130 2.95 -10.06 5.37
N LYS A 131 3.86 -9.83 4.43
CA LYS A 131 4.17 -10.81 3.35
C LYS A 131 4.82 -12.08 3.89
N SER A 132 5.65 -11.92 4.92
CA SER A 132 6.32 -13.04 5.56
C SER A 132 5.48 -13.50 6.73
N GLY A 133 4.56 -14.42 6.47
CA GLY A 133 3.94 -15.20 7.53
C GLY A 133 5.02 -15.91 8.29
N GLN A 134 5.35 -15.39 9.48
CA GLN A 134 6.32 -15.95 10.41
C GLN A 134 7.55 -16.55 9.73
N SER A 135 8.29 -15.79 8.91
CA SER A 135 9.62 -16.24 8.49
C SER A 135 10.61 -15.99 9.63
N GLY A 136 10.59 -16.87 10.63
CA GLY A 136 11.43 -16.80 11.82
C GLY A 136 11.65 -18.14 12.49
N LYS A 137 12.38 -19.05 11.81
CA LYS A 137 13.01 -20.32 12.26
C LYS A 137 12.24 -21.64 12.02
N THR A 138 12.71 -22.36 10.99
CA THR A 138 12.51 -23.81 10.68
C THR A 138 11.13 -24.11 10.06
N ILE A 139 10.97 -24.69 8.86
CA ILE A 139 11.39 -26.04 8.45
C ILE A 139 11.61 -26.11 6.92
N TYR A 140 12.86 -26.31 6.50
CA TYR A 140 13.22 -26.90 5.21
C TYR A 140 13.05 -28.43 5.28
N PHE A 141 11.84 -29.01 5.29
CA PHE A 141 11.69 -30.48 5.13
C PHE A 141 10.37 -31.02 4.53
N VAL A 142 9.29 -30.24 4.34
CA VAL A 142 8.00 -30.84 3.89
C VAL A 142 7.74 -30.77 2.37
N LYS A 143 8.65 -30.18 1.56
CA LYS A 143 8.46 -30.15 0.09
C LYS A 143 9.08 -31.32 -0.69
N MET A 144 9.75 -32.29 -0.04
CA MET A 144 10.32 -33.45 -0.73
C MET A 144 9.58 -34.78 -0.52
N PHE A 145 8.53 -34.83 0.30
CA PHE A 145 7.77 -36.07 0.57
C PHE A 145 6.27 -35.99 0.17
N GLN A 146 5.94 -35.18 -0.84
CA GLN A 146 4.57 -35.12 -1.40
C GLN A 146 4.46 -35.87 -2.74
N ARG A 147 4.85 -37.14 -2.75
CA ARG A 147 4.25 -38.13 -3.66
C ARG A 147 3.91 -39.33 -2.81
N THR A 148 2.72 -39.89 -3.00
CA THR A 148 2.16 -41.02 -2.23
C THR A 148 1.60 -40.61 -0.86
N PHE A 149 0.36 -40.13 -0.81
CA PHE A 149 -0.71 -40.71 0.03
C PHE A 149 -2.00 -39.88 -0.06
N ASP A 150 -3.10 -40.60 -0.02
CA ASP A 150 -4.50 -40.26 -0.31
C ASP A 150 -5.18 -39.25 0.63
N GLN A 151 -6.19 -38.60 0.03
CA GLN A 151 -7.43 -38.02 0.57
C GLN A 151 -7.68 -38.08 2.09
N SER A 152 -7.33 -37.00 2.79
CA SER A 152 -8.28 -36.11 3.50
C SER A 152 -7.47 -34.95 4.09
N ALA A 153 -7.40 -33.87 3.32
CA ALA A 153 -6.77 -32.60 3.67
C ALA A 153 -7.27 -32.11 5.06
N SER A 154 -6.54 -31.38 5.90
CA SER A 154 -5.53 -30.36 5.63
C SER A 154 -4.89 -29.97 6.96
N ASN A 155 -3.61 -30.29 7.18
CA ASN A 155 -2.80 -29.65 8.22
C ASN A 155 -1.46 -29.25 7.60
N VAL A 156 -1.54 -28.43 6.55
CA VAL A 156 -0.41 -27.64 6.10
C VAL A 156 -0.48 -26.37 6.95
N ASN A 157 0.47 -26.19 7.86
CA ASN A 157 0.60 -24.96 8.64
C ASN A 157 0.96 -23.83 7.66
N LEU A 158 -0.09 -23.21 7.11
CA LEU A 158 -0.04 -22.17 6.10
C LEU A 158 0.29 -20.86 6.82
N LEU A 159 1.60 -20.60 6.98
CA LEU A 159 2.23 -19.29 7.17
C LEU A 159 1.26 -18.16 7.59
N VAL A 160 0.79 -18.17 8.84
CA VAL A 160 -0.13 -17.15 9.33
C VAL A 160 0.62 -15.82 9.44
N SER A 161 0.22 -14.84 8.62
CA SER A 161 0.92 -13.56 8.43
C SER A 161 0.11 -12.34 8.88
N THR A 162 -1.06 -12.57 9.46
CA THR A 162 -1.96 -11.51 9.90
C THR A 162 -1.47 -10.93 11.21
N ALA A 163 -1.15 -9.64 11.23
CA ALA A 163 -0.77 -8.92 12.43
C ALA A 163 -1.98 -8.53 13.28
N MET A 164 -3.09 -8.17 12.63
CA MET A 164 -4.30 -7.76 13.33
C MET A 164 -5.53 -7.98 12.46
N THR A 165 -6.62 -8.41 13.10
CA THR A 165 -7.94 -8.52 12.52
C THR A 165 -8.90 -7.62 13.27
N TYR A 166 -9.55 -6.71 12.57
CA TYR A 166 -10.59 -5.82 13.07
C TYR A 166 -11.95 -6.36 12.64
N LYS A 167 -12.79 -6.69 13.62
CA LYS A 167 -14.12 -7.25 13.38
C LYS A 167 -15.16 -6.13 13.27
N ASN A 168 -16.22 -6.40 12.53
CA ASN A 168 -17.37 -5.51 12.39
C ASN A 168 -18.11 -5.21 13.71
N ASP A 169 -17.99 -6.09 14.70
CA ASP A 169 -18.51 -5.91 16.07
C ASP A 169 -17.64 -4.95 16.93
N GLY A 170 -16.55 -4.41 16.36
CA GLY A 170 -15.62 -3.49 17.01
C GLY A 170 -14.52 -4.18 17.82
N THR A 171 -14.52 -5.52 17.90
CA THR A 171 -13.45 -6.27 18.57
C THR A 171 -12.22 -6.41 17.67
N MET A 172 -11.07 -6.61 18.32
CA MET A 172 -9.77 -6.76 17.67
C MET A 172 -9.17 -8.10 18.05
N ILE A 173 -8.67 -8.85 17.07
CA ILE A 173 -7.95 -10.10 17.28
C ILE A 173 -6.49 -9.88 16.85
N PRO A 174 -5.52 -9.86 17.78
CA PRO A 174 -4.11 -9.82 17.43
C PRO A 174 -3.69 -11.10 16.72
N GLY A 175 -2.67 -10.98 15.86
CA GLY A 175 -2.14 -12.09 15.10
C GLY A 175 -1.52 -13.22 15.94
N PRO A 176 -1.14 -14.34 15.31
CA PRO A 176 -1.44 -14.71 13.92
C PRO A 176 -2.84 -15.31 13.75
N THR A 177 -3.55 -14.92 12.68
CA THR A 177 -4.87 -15.46 12.30
C THR A 177 -4.87 -15.92 10.83
N ASP A 178 -5.91 -16.65 10.42
CA ASP A 178 -6.11 -17.16 9.06
C ASP A 178 -6.68 -16.12 8.07
N TYR A 179 -7.14 -14.96 8.55
CA TYR A 179 -7.68 -13.87 7.74
C TYR A 179 -6.60 -13.11 6.96
N ASN A 180 -5.93 -13.76 5.99
CA ASN A 180 -4.75 -13.19 5.33
C ASN A 180 -5.08 -12.44 4.04
N ALA A 181 -4.84 -11.12 4.02
CA ALA A 181 -5.03 -10.25 2.85
C ALA A 181 -4.07 -10.54 1.67
N TRP A 182 -3.03 -11.36 1.87
CA TRP A 182 -2.20 -11.86 0.77
C TRP A 182 -2.90 -12.92 -0.08
N PHE A 183 -4.04 -13.46 0.36
CA PHE A 183 -4.89 -14.32 -0.48
C PHE A 183 -5.78 -13.53 -1.44
N LEU A 184 -5.86 -12.21 -1.30
CA LEU A 184 -6.59 -11.36 -2.23
C LEU A 184 -5.86 -11.30 -3.58
N VAL A 185 -6.65 -11.40 -4.65
CA VAL A 185 -6.13 -11.37 -6.02
C VAL A 185 -5.61 -9.98 -6.35
N ASP A 186 -4.43 -9.93 -6.96
CA ASP A 186 -3.86 -8.70 -7.47
C ASP A 186 -4.70 -8.18 -8.63
N ASN A 187 -5.34 -7.03 -8.41
CA ASN A 187 -6.17 -6.35 -9.39
C ASN A 187 -5.48 -5.08 -9.92
N ASP A 188 -6.21 -4.35 -10.76
CA ASP A 188 -5.77 -3.06 -11.31
C ASP A 188 -5.46 -2.07 -10.19
N VAL A 189 -4.41 -1.29 -10.43
CA VAL A 189 -4.00 -0.21 -9.53
C VAL A 189 -4.93 0.98 -9.75
N LEU A 190 -5.63 1.37 -8.69
CA LEU A 190 -6.52 2.53 -8.67
C LEU A 190 -5.78 3.82 -8.28
N ALA A 191 -4.74 3.70 -7.45
CA ALA A 191 -3.89 4.81 -7.02
C ALA A 191 -2.52 4.31 -6.53
N GLY A 192 -1.51 5.19 -6.55
CA GLY A 192 -0.14 4.87 -6.12
C GLY A 192 0.69 4.14 -7.18
N SER A 193 1.72 3.41 -6.75
CA SER A 193 2.68 2.74 -7.64
C SER A 193 3.12 1.37 -7.12
N LYS A 194 3.25 0.42 -8.05
CA LYS A 194 3.88 -0.90 -7.82
C LYS A 194 5.40 -0.87 -7.97
N GLU A 195 5.97 0.23 -8.46
CA GLU A 195 7.41 0.36 -8.71
C GLU A 195 8.21 0.17 -7.42
N GLY A 196 9.29 -0.61 -7.48
CA GLY A 196 10.11 -0.91 -6.31
C GLY A 196 9.53 -1.98 -5.38
N CYS A 197 8.35 -2.56 -5.66
CA CYS A 197 7.90 -3.73 -4.93
C CYS A 197 8.75 -4.95 -5.27
N GLN A 198 9.32 -5.61 -4.26
CA GLN A 198 9.88 -6.94 -4.42
C GLN A 198 8.74 -7.90 -4.77
N SER A 199 8.70 -8.38 -6.02
CA SER A 199 7.74 -9.41 -6.39
C SER A 199 8.01 -10.66 -5.55
N PRO A 200 6.99 -11.40 -5.08
CA PRO A 200 7.19 -12.67 -4.37
C PRO A 200 7.90 -13.75 -5.21
N SER A 201 8.13 -13.51 -6.51
CA SER A 201 8.94 -14.35 -7.40
C SER A 201 10.40 -13.91 -7.57
N GLN A 202 10.79 -12.75 -7.05
CA GLN A 202 12.19 -12.28 -7.10
C GLN A 202 12.90 -12.61 -5.78
N SER A 203 13.19 -13.90 -5.58
CA SER A 203 14.37 -14.30 -4.80
C SER A 203 15.59 -13.56 -5.34
N PRO A 204 16.59 -13.19 -4.49
CA PRO A 204 17.77 -12.45 -4.93
C PRO A 204 18.65 -13.33 -5.85
N SER A 205 18.32 -13.36 -7.14
CA SER A 205 19.15 -13.93 -8.20
C SER A 205 20.11 -12.87 -8.71
N LYS A 206 21.02 -12.41 -7.83
CA LYS A 206 22.40 -12.06 -8.17
C LYS A 206 23.12 -11.63 -6.89
N ALA A 207 23.86 -12.57 -6.31
CA ALA A 207 25.03 -12.19 -5.54
C ALA A 207 25.92 -11.28 -6.42
N PRO A 208 26.48 -10.18 -5.88
CA PRO A 208 27.47 -9.42 -6.62
C PRO A 208 28.62 -10.36 -6.98
N THR A 209 28.90 -10.48 -8.27
CA THR A 209 30.09 -11.19 -8.77
C THR A 209 31.32 -10.47 -8.21
N LEU A 210 31.92 -11.04 -7.17
CA LEU A 210 33.23 -10.61 -6.69
C LEU A 210 34.21 -10.79 -7.86
N LYS A 211 34.78 -9.69 -8.34
CA LYS A 211 35.94 -9.76 -9.23
C LYS A 211 37.06 -10.45 -8.46
N PRO A 212 37.77 -11.43 -9.05
CA PRO A 212 38.92 -12.02 -8.40
C PRO A 212 39.96 -10.93 -8.13
N ILE A 213 40.39 -10.85 -6.87
CA ILE A 213 41.51 -10.03 -6.43
C ILE A 213 42.74 -10.56 -7.16
N GLY A 214 43.33 -9.73 -8.01
CA GLY A 214 44.56 -10.06 -8.71
C GLY A 214 45.65 -10.37 -7.69
N VAL A 215 46.26 -11.54 -7.83
CA VAL A 215 47.52 -11.87 -7.17
C VAL A 215 48.58 -10.94 -7.75
N VAL A 216 49.13 -10.06 -6.92
CA VAL A 216 50.31 -9.28 -7.25
C VAL A 216 51.51 -10.20 -7.08
N ASN A 217 52.24 -10.44 -8.17
CA ASN A 217 53.57 -11.06 -8.13
C ASN A 217 54.60 -10.09 -7.56
#